data_AF-A0A3A8KTG0-F1
#
_entry.id   AF-A0A3A8KTG0-F1
#
_cell.length_a   1.000
_cell.length_b   1.000
_cell.length_c   1.000
_cell.angle_alpha   90.00
_cell.angle_beta   90.00
_cell.angle_gamma   90.00
#
_symmetry.space_group_name_H-M   'P 1'
#
loop_
_entity.id
_entity.type
_entity.pdbx_description
1 polymer ?
#
loop_
_entity_poly.entity_id
_entity_poly.type
_entity_poly.pdbx_seq_one_letter_code
_entity_poly.pdbx_strand_id
1 'polypeptide(L)'
;MLRNVAQRGGRVAVVLGTLMSLAGCSSSAPAPEEQQPAEETATTAEALPHRGCATIEPSADEKLEIEAALAGRVQEKRAVGSVNVPVYFHVIRKGTGIANGDVPDSQITAQMNVLNAAYANTPFKFTLAGTDRTTNTSWFALSQGSTNEKNMKNALRKGTAGTLNIYTANLSGGLLGWATFPSSYTSQPKMDGVVLLYSSVPGGTASPYNLGDTATHEVGHWVGLYHTFQGGCASPGDSVSDTPPEASPAYGCPTGRDSCSGGGVDPILNFMDYTDDSCMNSFTAGQSARADSLTATYR
;
A
#
# COMPACT_ATOMS: atom_id res chain seq x y z
N MET A 1 47.07 8.17 -0.61
CA MET A 1 48.18 7.91 -1.55
C MET A 1 47.58 7.14 -2.73
N LEU A 2 47.17 7.84 -3.79
CA LEU A 2 47.92 8.03 -5.04
C LEU A 2 48.12 6.72 -5.83
N ARG A 3 47.32 6.49 -6.89
CA ARG A 3 47.74 6.74 -8.28
C ARG A 3 46.64 6.37 -9.29
N ASN A 4 46.44 7.29 -10.23
CA ASN A 4 45.62 7.18 -11.44
C ASN A 4 46.50 6.82 -12.67
N VAL A 5 45.80 6.51 -13.78
CA VAL A 5 46.10 6.75 -15.21
C VAL A 5 46.78 5.63 -16.03
N ALA A 6 46.09 5.18 -17.10
CA ALA A 6 46.44 5.27 -18.54
C ALA A 6 45.80 4.10 -19.33
N GLN A 7 44.78 4.27 -20.18
CA GLN A 7 44.72 4.82 -21.55
C GLN A 7 45.42 3.96 -22.63
N ARG A 8 44.66 3.59 -23.68
CA ARG A 8 45.14 3.47 -25.08
C ARG A 8 43.96 3.42 -26.06
N GLY A 9 44.03 4.24 -27.11
CA GLY A 9 43.03 4.33 -28.18
C GLY A 9 43.42 3.58 -29.46
N GLY A 10 42.53 3.64 -30.45
CA GLY A 10 42.75 3.18 -31.83
C GLY A 10 41.64 3.72 -32.73
N ARG A 11 42.02 4.21 -33.92
CA ARG A 11 41.23 5.02 -34.86
C ARG A 11 41.00 4.28 -36.19
N VAL A 12 39.84 4.56 -36.82
CA VAL A 12 39.57 4.78 -38.27
C VAL A 12 39.53 3.58 -39.24
N ALA A 13 38.42 3.47 -40.02
CA ALA A 13 38.41 3.42 -41.50
C ALA A 13 36.97 3.51 -42.06
N VAL A 14 36.78 4.33 -43.12
CA VAL A 14 35.59 4.48 -43.98
C VAL A 14 36.05 4.28 -45.43
N VAL A 15 35.34 3.49 -46.25
CA VAL A 15 35.28 3.56 -47.74
C VAL A 15 33.99 2.82 -48.16
N LEU A 16 32.92 3.47 -48.65
CA LEU A 16 32.56 3.90 -50.02
C LEU A 16 32.41 2.81 -51.10
N GLY A 17 31.22 2.74 -51.71
CA GLY A 17 30.91 1.91 -52.88
C GLY A 17 29.69 2.42 -53.67
N THR A 18 30.01 3.19 -54.73
CA THR A 18 29.34 3.49 -56.03
C THR A 18 28.42 2.41 -56.64
N LEU A 19 27.52 2.57 -57.65
CA LEU A 19 27.24 3.57 -58.70
C LEU A 19 25.89 3.21 -59.44
N MET A 20 25.13 4.24 -59.84
CA MET A 20 24.27 4.45 -61.05
C MET A 20 23.42 3.35 -61.72
N SER A 21 22.16 3.70 -62.07
CA SER A 21 21.69 3.84 -63.48
C SER A 21 20.33 4.58 -63.61
N LEU A 22 20.13 5.20 -64.79
CA LEU A 22 19.20 6.28 -65.14
C LEU A 22 17.92 5.84 -65.91
N ALA A 23 16.94 6.75 -65.90
CA ALA A 23 16.08 7.22 -67.01
C ALA A 23 14.60 6.76 -67.06
N GLY A 24 13.71 7.76 -67.18
CA GLY A 24 12.35 7.62 -67.71
C GLY A 24 11.37 8.69 -67.22
N CYS A 25 11.27 9.83 -67.93
CA CYS A 25 10.27 10.87 -67.69
C CYS A 25 8.89 10.42 -68.20
N SER A 26 7.82 10.70 -67.46
CA SER A 26 6.48 10.98 -68.01
C SER A 26 5.66 11.81 -67.02
N SER A 27 4.97 12.80 -67.59
CA SER A 27 4.25 13.87 -66.95
C SER A 27 2.84 13.48 -66.50
N SER A 28 2.48 13.83 -65.26
CA SER A 28 1.12 14.23 -64.87
C SER A 28 1.13 14.71 -63.42
N ALA A 29 0.77 15.97 -63.19
CA ALA A 29 0.54 16.49 -61.84
C ALA A 29 -0.85 16.06 -61.35
N PRO A 30 -0.99 15.74 -60.06
CA PRO A 30 -2.10 16.32 -59.31
C PRO A 30 -1.72 16.79 -57.88
N ALA A 31 -2.32 17.94 -57.53
CA ALA A 31 -2.66 18.52 -56.21
C ALA A 31 -1.67 18.49 -55.02
N PRO A 32 -1.62 19.58 -54.21
CA PRO A 32 -0.77 19.63 -53.02
C PRO A 32 -1.40 18.79 -51.89
N GLU A 33 -0.67 17.78 -51.43
CA GLU A 33 -1.00 16.99 -50.25
C GLU A 33 -0.48 17.72 -49.00
N GLU A 34 -1.38 17.92 -48.04
CA GLU A 34 -1.16 18.65 -46.79
C GLU A 34 -0.14 17.90 -45.91
N GLN A 35 1.01 18.50 -45.62
CA GLN A 35 2.03 17.92 -44.75
C GLN A 35 1.54 17.87 -43.30
N GLN A 36 1.19 16.67 -42.84
CA GLN A 36 1.09 16.38 -41.42
C GLN A 36 2.51 16.40 -40.79
N PRO A 37 2.74 17.11 -39.67
CA PRO A 37 4.03 17.06 -39.00
C PRO A 37 4.27 15.68 -38.39
N ALA A 38 5.53 15.23 -38.48
CA ALA A 38 6.00 13.96 -37.95
C ALA A 38 5.66 13.82 -36.45
N GLU A 39 5.04 12.69 -36.11
CA GLU A 39 4.70 12.29 -34.77
C GLU A 39 5.99 12.01 -33.97
N GLU A 40 6.27 12.87 -33.01
CA GLU A 40 7.36 12.71 -32.05
C GLU A 40 7.03 11.51 -31.18
N THR A 41 7.75 10.40 -31.37
CA THR A 41 7.59 9.18 -30.58
C THR A 41 8.11 9.43 -29.17
N ALA A 42 7.24 9.97 -28.32
CA ALA A 42 7.40 9.91 -26.88
C ALA A 42 7.40 8.43 -26.47
N THR A 43 8.58 7.91 -26.16
CA THR A 43 8.74 6.62 -25.50
C THR A 43 7.97 6.69 -24.17
N THR A 44 6.80 6.07 -24.14
CA THR A 44 6.08 5.80 -22.90
C THR A 44 6.97 4.91 -22.04
N ALA A 45 7.60 5.51 -21.02
CA ALA A 45 8.04 4.75 -19.87
C ALA A 45 6.79 4.01 -19.35
N GLU A 46 6.79 2.68 -19.44
CA GLU A 46 5.72 1.87 -18.89
C GLU A 46 5.55 2.25 -17.41
N ALA A 47 4.41 2.85 -17.07
CA ALA A 47 4.03 3.06 -15.69
C ALA A 47 4.03 1.69 -15.01
N LEU A 48 4.90 1.51 -14.02
CA LEU A 48 4.89 0.30 -13.19
C LEU A 48 3.45 0.11 -12.70
N PRO A 49 2.86 -1.10 -12.80
CA PRO A 49 1.54 -1.34 -12.24
C PRO A 49 1.61 -1.04 -10.74
N HIS A 50 0.93 0.04 -10.33
CA HIS A 50 0.92 0.50 -8.94
C HIS A 50 0.45 -0.65 -8.06
N ARG A 51 1.26 -0.98 -7.05
CA ARG A 51 0.91 -2.00 -6.09
C ARG A 51 -0.04 -1.40 -5.06
N GLY A 52 -1.20 -2.00 -4.85
CA GLY A 52 -2.29 -1.39 -4.09
C GLY A 52 -2.73 -2.17 -2.84
N CYS A 53 -3.54 -1.51 -2.02
CA CYS A 53 -4.35 -2.13 -0.97
C CYS A 53 -5.64 -2.72 -1.60
N ALA A 54 -6.13 -3.83 -1.04
CA ALA A 54 -7.38 -4.45 -1.45
C ALA A 54 -8.44 -4.49 -0.35
N THR A 55 -8.24 -3.82 0.79
CA THR A 55 -9.23 -3.82 1.89
C THR A 55 -10.63 -3.50 1.35
N ILE A 56 -11.58 -4.41 1.58
CA ILE A 56 -12.96 -4.24 1.11
C ILE A 56 -13.58 -3.08 1.88
N GLU A 57 -13.94 -2.02 1.16
CA GLU A 57 -14.60 -0.86 1.74
C GLU A 57 -15.99 -1.24 2.23
N PRO A 58 -16.42 -0.76 3.41
CA PRO A 58 -17.80 -0.89 3.83
C PRO A 58 -18.73 -0.23 2.81
N SER A 59 -19.86 -0.88 2.54
CA SER A 59 -20.94 -0.33 1.71
C SER A 59 -21.49 0.98 2.28
N ALA A 60 -22.25 1.73 1.48
CA ALA A 60 -22.88 2.97 1.95
C ALA A 60 -23.77 2.73 3.18
N ASP A 61 -24.53 1.64 3.19
CA ASP A 61 -25.39 1.27 4.32
C ASP A 61 -24.56 0.90 5.57
N GLU A 62 -23.50 0.10 5.40
CA GLU A 62 -22.58 -0.22 6.51
C GLU A 62 -21.88 1.03 7.05
N LYS A 63 -21.51 2.00 6.19
CA LYS A 63 -20.95 3.28 6.62
C LYS A 63 -21.96 4.05 7.46
N LEU A 64 -23.24 4.12 7.04
CA LEU A 64 -24.29 4.75 7.83
C LEU A 64 -24.51 4.07 9.18
N GLU A 65 -24.48 2.74 9.23
CA GLU A 65 -24.57 1.97 10.47
C GLU A 65 -23.38 2.23 11.39
N ILE A 66 -22.16 2.32 10.84
CA ILE A 66 -20.95 2.67 11.58
C ILE A 66 -21.10 4.07 12.18
N GLU A 67 -21.44 5.09 11.38
CA GLU A 67 -21.59 6.46 11.90
C GLU A 67 -22.71 6.56 12.93
N ALA A 68 -23.82 5.83 12.76
CA ALA A 68 -24.90 5.76 13.74
C ALA A 68 -24.45 5.08 15.05
N ALA A 69 -23.60 4.05 14.98
CA ALA A 69 -23.06 3.38 16.16
C ALA A 69 -22.08 4.27 16.93
N LEU A 70 -21.38 5.18 16.25
CA LEU A 70 -20.49 6.18 16.85
C LEU A 70 -21.26 7.41 17.38
N ALA A 71 -22.38 7.77 16.75
CA ALA A 71 -23.20 8.90 17.14
C ALA A 71 -23.72 8.76 18.58
N GLY A 72 -23.56 9.81 19.39
CA GLY A 72 -24.03 9.84 20.77
C GLY A 72 -23.14 9.11 21.79
N ARG A 73 -22.03 8.49 21.35
CA ARG A 73 -21.02 7.98 22.28
C ARG A 73 -20.15 9.12 22.79
N VAL A 74 -20.32 9.48 24.06
CA VAL A 74 -19.30 10.23 24.81
C VAL A 74 -18.32 9.20 25.35
N GLN A 75 -17.36 8.79 24.53
CA GLN A 75 -16.21 8.04 25.01
C GLN A 75 -15.07 9.00 25.30
N GLU A 76 -14.61 9.01 26.55
CA GLU A 76 -13.36 9.64 26.91
C GLU A 76 -12.24 9.04 26.06
N LYS A 77 -11.50 9.90 25.35
CA LYS A 77 -10.38 9.48 24.53
C LYS A 77 -9.40 8.71 25.41
N ARG A 78 -9.10 7.46 25.04
CA ARG A 78 -8.13 6.65 25.79
C ARG A 78 -6.75 7.31 25.71
N ALA A 79 -5.99 7.23 26.81
CA ALA A 79 -4.67 7.85 26.88
C ALA A 79 -3.70 7.22 25.85
N VAL A 80 -2.72 8.00 25.41
CA VAL A 80 -1.67 7.52 24.49
C VAL A 80 -0.99 6.26 25.06
N GLY A 81 -0.86 5.22 24.23
CA GLY A 81 -0.25 3.95 24.59
C GLY A 81 -0.99 3.10 25.65
N SER A 82 -2.22 3.46 26.01
CA SER A 82 -3.00 2.74 27.03
C SER A 82 -3.65 1.43 26.54
N VAL A 83 -3.73 1.24 25.23
CA VAL A 83 -4.36 0.07 24.59
C VAL A 83 -3.28 -0.87 24.09
N ASN A 84 -2.96 -1.90 24.87
CA ASN A 84 -2.05 -2.95 24.42
C ASN A 84 -2.77 -3.92 23.47
N VAL A 85 -2.29 -4.01 22.24
CA VAL A 85 -2.76 -4.93 21.19
C VAL A 85 -1.74 -6.07 21.05
N PRO A 86 -2.04 -7.29 21.52
CA PRO A 86 -1.20 -8.45 21.26
C PRO A 86 -1.19 -8.77 19.76
N VAL A 87 -0.01 -9.01 19.21
CA VAL A 87 0.20 -9.32 17.79
C VAL A 87 0.71 -10.75 17.62
N TYR A 88 0.00 -11.56 16.83
CA TYR A 88 0.52 -12.81 16.30
C TYR A 88 0.96 -12.62 14.85
N PHE A 89 2.19 -13.01 14.56
CA PHE A 89 2.78 -12.89 13.23
C PHE A 89 2.88 -14.28 12.56
N HIS A 90 2.09 -14.49 11.52
CA HIS A 90 1.98 -15.75 10.80
C HIS A 90 2.75 -15.67 9.48
N VAL A 91 3.92 -16.31 9.42
CA VAL A 91 4.74 -16.35 8.21
C VAL A 91 4.31 -17.52 7.34
N ILE A 92 3.63 -17.24 6.24
CA ILE A 92 3.31 -18.25 5.23
C ILE A 92 4.42 -18.31 4.20
N ARG A 93 4.94 -19.51 3.95
CA ARG A 93 6.12 -19.72 3.10
C ARG A 93 5.97 -20.94 2.21
N LYS A 94 6.71 -20.99 1.10
CA LYS A 94 6.84 -22.17 0.24
C LYS A 94 8.08 -23.04 0.53
N GLY A 95 8.90 -22.62 1.49
CA GLY A 95 10.17 -23.24 1.84
C GLY A 95 10.96 -22.36 2.80
N THR A 96 12.18 -22.75 3.15
CA THR A 96 13.07 -21.95 4.02
C THR A 96 13.76 -20.83 3.25
N GLY A 97 14.13 -19.76 3.96
CA GLY A 97 14.84 -18.61 3.41
C GLY A 97 13.93 -17.58 2.73
N ILE A 98 14.38 -16.32 2.72
CA ILE A 98 13.55 -15.16 2.33
C ILE A 98 12.99 -15.26 0.91
N ALA A 99 13.74 -15.86 -0.04
CA ALA A 99 13.28 -16.10 -1.41
C ALA A 99 12.04 -17.00 -1.51
N ASN A 100 11.72 -17.72 -0.43
CA ASN A 100 10.56 -18.60 -0.30
C ASN A 100 9.46 -18.03 0.61
N GLY A 101 9.53 -16.75 0.97
CA GLY A 101 8.56 -16.13 1.88
C GLY A 101 8.87 -16.30 3.36
N ASP A 102 10.01 -16.89 3.71
CA ASP A 102 10.41 -17.15 5.09
C ASP A 102 10.98 -15.88 5.76
N VAL A 103 10.12 -14.90 6.02
CA VAL A 103 10.47 -13.60 6.62
C VAL A 103 11.21 -13.80 7.95
N PRO A 104 12.48 -13.40 8.11
CA PRO A 104 13.25 -13.64 9.33
C PRO A 104 12.74 -12.80 10.51
N ASP A 105 12.99 -13.27 11.74
CA ASP A 105 12.54 -12.59 12.96
C ASP A 105 13.09 -11.16 13.10
N SER A 106 14.24 -10.87 12.47
CA SER A 106 14.79 -9.51 12.42
C SER A 106 13.90 -8.56 11.62
N GLN A 107 13.31 -9.00 10.50
CA GLN A 107 12.37 -8.20 9.72
C GLN A 107 11.02 -8.06 10.42
N ILE A 108 10.55 -9.10 11.11
CA ILE A 108 9.35 -9.03 11.95
C ILE A 108 9.56 -8.02 13.09
N THR A 109 10.72 -8.08 13.76
CA THR A 109 11.09 -7.12 14.81
C THR A 109 11.13 -5.69 14.27
N ALA A 110 11.75 -5.49 13.11
CA ALA A 110 11.77 -4.18 12.44
C ALA A 110 10.35 -3.70 12.11
N GLN A 111 9.48 -4.58 11.60
CA GLN A 111 8.08 -4.23 11.32
C GLN A 111 7.33 -3.80 12.56
N MET A 112 7.50 -4.50 13.69
CA MET A 112 6.88 -4.12 14.96
C MET A 112 7.39 -2.77 15.48
N ASN A 113 8.66 -2.43 15.22
CA ASN A 113 9.21 -1.12 15.57
C ASN A 113 8.60 0.00 14.72
N VAL A 114 8.50 -0.20 13.39
CA VAL A 114 7.85 0.75 12.47
C VAL A 114 6.41 0.98 12.89
N LEU A 115 5.67 -0.10 13.15
CA LEU A 115 4.26 -0.02 13.56
C LEU A 115 4.11 0.76 14.89
N ASN A 116 4.92 0.47 15.91
CA ASN A 116 4.83 1.22 17.16
C ASN A 116 5.29 2.69 17.03
N ALA A 117 6.22 2.99 16.11
CA ALA A 117 6.63 4.37 15.84
C ALA A 117 5.51 5.17 15.18
N ALA A 118 4.86 4.61 14.17
CA ALA A 118 3.74 5.27 13.46
C ALA A 118 2.54 5.54 14.39
N TYR A 119 2.27 4.62 15.33
CA TYR A 119 1.15 4.73 16.26
C TYR A 119 1.50 5.39 17.61
N ALA A 120 2.72 5.93 17.77
CA ALA A 120 3.23 6.42 19.06
C ALA A 120 2.38 7.53 19.72
N ASN A 121 1.63 8.31 18.92
CA ASN A 121 0.73 9.37 19.40
C ASN A 121 -0.74 8.95 19.52
N THR A 122 -1.02 7.65 19.38
CA THR A 122 -2.36 7.08 19.47
C THR A 122 -2.53 6.28 20.77
N PRO A 123 -3.74 5.83 21.14
CA PRO A 123 -3.92 4.92 22.26
C PRO A 123 -3.25 3.55 22.07
N PHE A 124 -2.93 3.16 20.83
CA PHE A 124 -2.51 1.80 20.51
C PHE A 124 -1.02 1.55 20.73
N LYS A 125 -0.70 0.45 21.39
CA LYS A 125 0.65 -0.11 21.55
C LYS A 125 0.64 -1.56 21.13
N PHE A 126 1.53 -1.95 20.23
CA PHE A 126 1.55 -3.30 19.67
C PHE A 126 2.66 -4.13 20.29
N THR A 127 2.31 -5.27 20.88
CA THR A 127 3.26 -6.19 21.53
C THR A 127 3.25 -7.52 20.81
N LEU A 128 4.41 -7.98 20.31
CA LEU A 128 4.54 -9.28 19.67
C LEU A 128 4.28 -10.39 20.70
N ALA A 129 3.16 -11.08 20.56
CA ALA A 129 2.76 -12.20 21.41
C ALA A 129 3.32 -13.54 20.92
N GLY A 130 3.59 -13.66 19.62
CA GLY A 130 4.27 -14.83 19.06
C GLY A 130 4.38 -14.81 17.55
N THR A 131 5.25 -15.66 17.04
CA THR A 131 5.44 -15.90 15.62
C THR A 131 5.28 -17.39 15.33
N ASP A 132 4.57 -17.71 14.25
CA ASP A 132 4.55 -19.06 13.69
C ASP A 132 4.84 -19.03 12.19
N ARG A 133 5.30 -20.17 11.67
CA ARG A 133 5.75 -20.32 10.30
C ARG A 133 5.07 -21.53 9.67
N THR A 134 4.23 -21.30 8.67
CA THR A 134 3.47 -22.35 7.97
C THR A 134 4.03 -22.55 6.57
N THR A 135 4.56 -23.74 6.31
CA THR A 135 4.98 -24.12 4.95
C THR A 135 3.78 -24.67 4.19
N ASN A 136 3.19 -23.85 3.33
CA ASN A 136 2.04 -24.22 2.49
C ASN A 136 2.06 -23.39 1.20
N THR A 137 2.39 -24.02 0.08
CA THR A 137 2.52 -23.35 -1.23
C THR A 137 1.20 -22.74 -1.72
N SER A 138 0.08 -23.39 -1.44
CA SER A 138 -1.25 -22.91 -1.83
C SER A 138 -1.69 -21.68 -1.03
N TRP A 139 -1.35 -21.62 0.27
CA TRP A 139 -1.58 -20.43 1.08
C TRP A 139 -0.54 -19.34 0.83
N PHE A 140 0.66 -19.71 0.37
CA PHE A 140 1.68 -18.74 0.03
C PHE A 140 1.32 -17.95 -1.23
N ALA A 141 0.76 -18.59 -2.27
CA ALA A 141 0.23 -17.90 -3.44
C ALA A 141 -1.20 -17.41 -3.19
N LEU A 142 -1.35 -16.33 -2.42
CA LEU A 142 -2.63 -15.93 -1.84
C LEU A 142 -3.37 -14.90 -2.71
N SER A 143 -4.69 -15.06 -2.78
CA SER A 143 -5.61 -14.07 -3.35
C SER A 143 -6.67 -13.73 -2.31
N GLN A 144 -7.08 -12.47 -2.26
CA GLN A 144 -8.11 -12.00 -1.35
C GLN A 144 -9.46 -12.71 -1.61
N GLY A 145 -10.17 -13.05 -0.54
CA GLY A 145 -11.47 -13.72 -0.55
C GLY A 145 -11.42 -15.20 -0.96
N SER A 146 -10.24 -15.72 -1.31
CA SER A 146 -10.06 -17.08 -1.79
C SER A 146 -10.35 -18.13 -0.71
N THR A 147 -10.66 -19.35 -1.12
CA THR A 147 -10.76 -20.52 -0.22
C THR A 147 -9.45 -20.72 0.57
N ASN A 148 -8.30 -20.40 -0.03
CA ASN A 148 -7.00 -20.49 0.65
C ASN A 148 -6.88 -19.48 1.78
N GLU A 149 -7.30 -18.22 1.59
CA GLU A 149 -7.30 -17.22 2.68
C GLU A 149 -8.22 -17.66 3.81
N LYS A 150 -9.44 -18.10 3.49
CA LYS A 150 -10.41 -18.57 4.47
C LYS A 150 -9.85 -19.74 5.28
N ASN A 151 -9.28 -20.74 4.62
CA ASN A 151 -8.69 -21.90 5.29
C ASN A 151 -7.48 -21.52 6.15
N MET A 152 -6.61 -20.64 5.64
CA MET A 152 -5.45 -20.13 6.36
C MET A 152 -5.86 -19.40 7.65
N LYS A 153 -6.74 -18.40 7.55
CA LYS A 153 -7.19 -17.62 8.71
C LYS A 153 -7.99 -18.47 9.69
N ASN A 154 -8.84 -19.39 9.22
CA ASN A 154 -9.56 -20.32 10.09
C ASN A 154 -8.61 -21.21 10.91
N ALA A 155 -7.52 -21.68 10.31
CA ALA A 155 -6.56 -22.56 10.96
C ALA A 155 -5.61 -21.82 11.91
N LEU A 156 -5.20 -20.60 11.56
CA LEU A 156 -4.08 -19.92 12.22
C LEU A 156 -4.47 -18.80 13.18
N ARG A 157 -5.65 -18.17 13.01
CA ARG A 157 -6.06 -17.04 13.84
C ARG A 157 -6.01 -17.39 15.33
N LYS A 158 -5.40 -16.50 16.12
CA LYS A 158 -5.26 -16.58 17.58
C LYS A 158 -5.90 -15.38 18.27
N GLY A 159 -6.30 -15.61 19.53
CA GLY A 159 -6.83 -14.56 20.41
C GLY A 159 -8.28 -14.14 20.12
N THR A 160 -8.61 -12.92 20.53
CA THR A 160 -9.98 -12.35 20.51
C THR A 160 -10.04 -11.11 19.59
N ALA A 161 -11.11 -10.33 19.68
CA ALA A 161 -11.30 -9.11 18.88
C ALA A 161 -10.18 -8.06 19.07
N GLY A 162 -9.58 -8.03 20.28
CA GLY A 162 -8.45 -7.16 20.61
C GLY A 162 -7.07 -7.73 20.25
N THR A 163 -6.99 -8.88 19.57
CA THR A 163 -5.73 -9.48 19.11
C THR A 163 -5.55 -9.28 17.61
N LEU A 164 -4.45 -8.64 17.22
CA LEU A 164 -4.09 -8.45 15.82
C LEU A 164 -3.35 -9.70 15.31
N ASN A 165 -3.85 -10.27 14.21
CA ASN A 165 -3.20 -11.35 13.50
C ASN A 165 -2.68 -10.80 12.16
N ILE A 166 -1.36 -10.83 11.95
CA ILE A 166 -0.70 -10.40 10.72
C ILE A 166 -0.24 -11.64 9.97
N TYR A 167 -0.59 -11.77 8.69
CA TYR A 167 -0.20 -12.89 7.83
C TYR A 167 0.69 -12.37 6.70
N THR A 168 1.88 -12.95 6.48
CA THR A 168 2.69 -12.63 5.30
C THR A 168 2.62 -13.76 4.27
N ALA A 169 2.34 -13.41 3.01
CA ALA A 169 2.29 -14.35 1.89
C ALA A 169 2.75 -13.68 0.58
N ASN A 170 2.80 -14.42 -0.52
CA ASN A 170 2.99 -13.87 -1.86
C ASN A 170 1.63 -13.57 -2.50
N LEU A 171 1.30 -12.28 -2.60
CA LEU A 171 -0.02 -11.84 -3.01
C LEU A 171 -0.13 -11.75 -4.53
N SER A 172 -1.28 -12.17 -5.06
CA SER A 172 -1.61 -12.04 -6.48
C SER A 172 -2.11 -10.63 -6.83
N GLY A 173 -2.15 -10.28 -8.12
CA GLY A 173 -2.79 -9.04 -8.59
C GLY A 173 -2.02 -7.75 -8.31
N GLY A 174 -0.74 -7.85 -7.93
CA GLY A 174 0.08 -6.68 -7.60
C GLY A 174 -0.23 -6.07 -6.23
N LEU A 175 -0.93 -6.77 -5.34
CA LEU A 175 -1.32 -6.23 -4.04
C LEU A 175 -0.15 -6.15 -3.05
N LEU A 176 -0.17 -5.13 -2.18
CA LEU A 176 0.71 -4.98 -1.03
C LEU A 176 0.08 -5.56 0.24
N GLY A 177 -1.23 -5.41 0.40
CA GLY A 177 -1.92 -5.88 1.59
C GLY A 177 -3.43 -5.72 1.52
N TRP A 178 -4.08 -6.23 2.56
CA TRP A 178 -5.46 -5.92 2.90
C TRP A 178 -5.72 -6.21 4.38
N ALA A 179 -6.77 -5.59 4.90
CA ALA A 179 -7.25 -5.76 6.26
C ALA A 179 -8.73 -6.18 6.30
N THR A 180 -9.27 -6.27 7.51
CA THR A 180 -10.69 -6.42 7.78
C THR A 180 -11.09 -5.34 8.78
N PHE A 181 -12.12 -4.56 8.45
CA PHE A 181 -12.62 -3.48 9.30
C PHE A 181 -13.16 -4.00 10.64
N PRO A 182 -13.09 -3.21 11.73
CA PRO A 182 -13.67 -3.58 13.03
C PRO A 182 -15.15 -3.96 12.95
N SER A 183 -15.94 -3.24 12.14
CA SER A 183 -17.38 -3.46 11.98
C SER A 183 -17.72 -4.86 11.45
N SER A 184 -16.82 -5.47 10.66
CA SER A 184 -16.99 -6.83 10.14
C SER A 184 -16.67 -7.92 11.16
N TYR A 185 -16.12 -7.58 12.33
CA TYR A 185 -15.67 -8.57 13.31
C TYR A 185 -16.80 -9.49 13.79
N THR A 186 -17.97 -8.92 14.10
CA THR A 186 -19.11 -9.70 14.62
C THR A 186 -19.63 -10.71 13.61
N SER A 187 -19.68 -10.36 12.33
CA SER A 187 -20.18 -11.25 11.27
C SER A 187 -19.11 -12.21 10.73
N GLN A 188 -17.84 -11.81 10.76
CA GLN A 188 -16.73 -12.56 10.18
C GLN A 188 -15.50 -12.62 11.12
N PRO A 189 -15.64 -13.10 12.38
CA PRO A 189 -14.57 -13.02 13.38
C PRO A 189 -13.32 -13.81 12.97
N LYS A 190 -13.48 -14.84 12.14
CA LYS A 190 -12.38 -15.65 11.62
C LYS A 190 -11.58 -14.97 10.50
N MET A 191 -12.18 -14.02 9.78
CA MET A 191 -11.49 -13.29 8.71
C MET A 191 -10.69 -12.09 9.23
N ASP A 192 -10.93 -11.68 10.48
CA ASP A 192 -10.27 -10.54 11.11
C ASP A 192 -8.74 -10.69 11.18
N GLY A 193 -8.04 -9.64 10.77
CA GLY A 193 -6.60 -9.52 10.74
C GLY A 193 -6.10 -8.72 9.53
N VAL A 194 -4.79 -8.72 9.34
CA VAL A 194 -4.08 -8.02 8.27
C VAL A 194 -3.28 -9.04 7.46
N VAL A 195 -3.34 -8.96 6.14
CA VAL A 195 -2.52 -9.75 5.22
C VAL A 195 -1.57 -8.81 4.50
N LEU A 196 -0.29 -9.18 4.45
CA LEU A 196 0.78 -8.42 3.84
C LEU A 196 1.53 -9.25 2.80
N LEU A 197 2.01 -8.57 1.77
CA LEU A 197 3.03 -9.09 0.90
C LEU A 197 4.30 -9.32 1.72
N TYR A 198 4.83 -10.55 1.69
CA TYR A 198 5.99 -10.90 2.51
C TYR A 198 7.23 -10.03 2.23
N SER A 199 7.33 -9.44 1.04
CA SER A 199 8.45 -8.60 0.63
C SER A 199 8.24 -7.10 0.85
N SER A 200 7.10 -6.66 1.40
CA SER A 200 6.85 -5.25 1.78
C SER A 200 7.23 -4.90 3.22
N VAL A 201 7.62 -5.89 4.03
CA VAL A 201 8.18 -5.65 5.37
C VAL A 201 9.55 -4.93 5.28
N PRO A 202 10.02 -4.28 6.37
CA PRO A 202 11.32 -3.61 6.39
C PRO A 202 12.47 -4.49 5.91
N GLY A 203 13.23 -4.01 4.93
CA GLY A 203 14.35 -4.74 4.33
C GLY A 203 13.93 -5.85 3.36
N GLY A 204 12.64 -5.91 3.00
CA GLY A 204 12.13 -6.73 1.91
C GLY A 204 12.49 -6.16 0.53
N THR A 205 12.06 -6.85 -0.53
CA THR A 205 12.42 -6.51 -1.92
C THR A 205 11.34 -5.72 -2.66
N ALA A 206 10.20 -5.40 -2.04
CA ALA A 206 9.09 -4.70 -2.69
C ALA A 206 9.25 -3.17 -2.69
N SER A 207 10.45 -2.66 -2.99
CA SER A 207 10.70 -1.22 -3.13
C SER A 207 9.73 -0.60 -4.15
N PRO A 208 9.18 0.59 -3.91
CA PRO A 208 9.45 1.51 -2.78
C PRO A 208 8.66 1.23 -1.48
N TYR A 209 7.91 0.14 -1.41
CA TYR A 209 7.02 -0.24 -0.30
C TYR A 209 7.65 -1.28 0.62
N ASN A 210 8.91 -1.10 1.01
CA ASN A 210 9.68 -2.07 1.78
C ASN A 210 10.30 -1.48 3.06
N LEU A 211 9.71 -0.42 3.59
CA LEU A 211 10.09 0.23 4.85
C LEU A 211 9.07 -0.03 5.97
N GLY A 212 7.95 -0.67 5.65
CA GLY A 212 7.00 -1.22 6.61
C GLY A 212 5.68 -0.47 6.73
N ASP A 213 5.46 0.58 5.91
CA ASP A 213 4.25 1.40 6.00
C ASP A 213 3.03 0.77 5.34
N THR A 214 3.22 -0.25 4.48
CA THR A 214 2.12 -1.15 4.11
C THR A 214 1.43 -1.72 5.36
N ALA A 215 2.19 -2.21 6.35
CA ALA A 215 1.58 -2.73 7.57
C ALA A 215 0.91 -1.63 8.39
N THR A 216 1.53 -0.44 8.45
CA THR A 216 0.97 0.73 9.13
C THR A 216 -0.41 1.09 8.55
N HIS A 217 -0.52 1.14 7.23
CA HIS A 217 -1.72 1.40 6.45
C HIS A 217 -2.80 0.34 6.68
N GLU A 218 -2.48 -0.93 6.51
CA GLU A 218 -3.46 -2.01 6.69
C GLU A 218 -3.93 -2.13 8.15
N VAL A 219 -3.05 -1.87 9.13
CA VAL A 219 -3.48 -1.77 10.53
C VAL A 219 -4.40 -0.57 10.74
N GLY A 220 -4.23 0.50 9.96
CA GLY A 220 -5.11 1.67 9.94
C GLY A 220 -6.55 1.27 9.61
N HIS A 221 -6.73 0.47 8.56
CA HIS A 221 -8.02 -0.15 8.24
C HIS A 221 -8.50 -1.12 9.34
N TRP A 222 -7.62 -1.93 9.91
CA TRP A 222 -7.97 -2.86 10.98
C TRP A 222 -8.49 -2.15 12.24
N VAL A 223 -8.02 -0.92 12.53
CA VAL A 223 -8.57 -0.05 13.58
C VAL A 223 -9.72 0.85 13.11
N GLY A 224 -10.03 0.85 11.81
CA GLY A 224 -11.25 1.42 11.24
C GLY A 224 -11.08 2.70 10.41
N LEU A 225 -9.86 3.07 10.04
CA LEU A 225 -9.61 4.22 9.18
C LEU A 225 -9.91 3.91 7.72
N TYR A 226 -10.51 4.87 7.02
CA TYR A 226 -10.68 4.83 5.58
C TYR A 226 -9.46 5.43 4.88
N HIS A 227 -9.35 5.17 3.57
CA HIS A 227 -8.42 5.92 2.74
C HIS A 227 -8.74 7.42 2.77
N THR A 228 -7.73 8.28 2.71
CA THR A 228 -7.93 9.75 2.70
C THR A 228 -8.75 10.24 1.51
N PHE A 229 -8.62 9.58 0.37
CA PHE A 229 -9.37 9.85 -0.86
C PHE A 229 -10.76 9.19 -0.91
N GLN A 230 -11.18 8.50 0.15
CA GLN A 230 -12.47 7.82 0.15
C GLN A 230 -13.61 8.83 0.15
N GLY A 231 -14.58 8.68 -0.76
CA GLY A 231 -15.62 9.68 -0.98
C GLY A 231 -15.19 10.90 -1.80
N GLY A 232 -13.91 10.99 -2.19
CA GLY A 232 -13.40 12.07 -3.02
C GLY A 232 -13.53 13.44 -2.35
N CYS A 233 -13.84 14.47 -3.15
CA CYS A 233 -14.05 15.82 -2.64
C CYS A 233 -15.39 16.05 -1.91
N ALA A 234 -16.24 15.02 -1.79
CA ALA A 234 -17.54 15.14 -1.16
C ALA A 234 -17.49 14.81 0.33
N SER A 235 -18.13 15.64 1.15
CA SER A 235 -18.33 15.35 2.57
C SER A 235 -19.20 14.08 2.75
N PRO A 236 -18.92 13.22 3.75
CA PRO A 236 -17.92 13.38 4.81
C PRO A 236 -16.52 12.84 4.46
N GLY A 237 -16.26 12.47 3.20
CA GLY A 237 -14.97 11.91 2.78
C GLY A 237 -14.62 10.62 3.52
N ASP A 238 -13.44 10.60 4.15
CA ASP A 238 -12.94 9.52 4.99
C ASP A 238 -13.56 9.50 6.41
N SER A 239 -14.58 10.33 6.64
CA SER A 239 -15.26 10.53 7.93
C SER A 239 -14.34 11.06 9.03
N VAL A 240 -13.26 11.76 8.66
CA VAL A 240 -12.38 12.49 9.57
C VAL A 240 -12.34 13.96 9.14
N SER A 241 -12.47 14.88 10.10
CA SER A 241 -12.65 16.31 9.77
C SER A 241 -11.34 17.10 9.64
N ASP A 242 -10.24 16.58 10.18
CA ASP A 242 -8.91 17.19 10.11
C ASP A 242 -8.02 16.58 9.02
N THR A 243 -8.59 15.72 8.17
CA THR A 243 -8.03 15.23 6.92
C THR A 243 -8.58 16.07 5.77
N PRO A 244 -7.73 16.84 5.05
CA PRO A 244 -8.16 17.54 3.84
C PRO A 244 -8.76 16.55 2.83
N PRO A 245 -9.86 16.92 2.12
CA PRO A 245 -10.47 16.04 1.13
C PRO A 245 -9.56 15.87 -0.07
N GLU A 246 -9.55 14.66 -0.63
CA GLU A 246 -8.66 14.26 -1.71
C GLU A 246 -9.46 13.51 -2.78
N ALA A 247 -9.32 13.86 -4.05
CA ALA A 247 -10.12 13.30 -5.14
C ALA A 247 -9.73 11.87 -5.52
N SER A 248 -8.45 11.51 -5.34
CA SER A 248 -7.86 10.23 -5.73
C SER A 248 -6.54 9.99 -5.00
N PRO A 249 -6.06 8.74 -4.88
CA PRO A 249 -4.77 8.47 -4.23
C PRO A 249 -3.60 9.22 -4.87
N ALA A 250 -2.64 9.62 -4.05
CA ALA A 250 -1.30 9.99 -4.49
C ALA A 250 -0.40 8.76 -4.60
N TYR A 251 0.58 8.81 -5.51
CA TYR A 251 1.62 7.79 -5.66
C TYR A 251 2.99 8.44 -5.75
N GLY A 252 4.05 7.70 -5.39
CA GLY A 252 5.39 8.26 -5.32
C GLY A 252 5.53 9.19 -4.13
N CYS A 253 6.35 10.23 -4.29
CA CYS A 253 6.57 11.29 -3.30
C CYS A 253 6.21 12.67 -3.88
N PRO A 254 4.92 12.94 -4.16
CA PRO A 254 4.52 14.22 -4.72
C PRO A 254 4.70 15.36 -3.72
N THR A 255 4.57 16.59 -4.21
CA THR A 255 4.60 17.80 -3.38
C THR A 255 3.49 18.74 -3.81
N GLY A 256 2.80 19.35 -2.84
CA GLY A 256 1.83 20.43 -3.09
C GLY A 256 0.62 20.03 -3.92
N ARG A 257 0.24 18.74 -3.89
CA ARG A 257 -0.95 18.25 -4.56
C ARG A 257 -2.19 18.82 -3.85
N ASP A 258 -3.14 19.33 -4.62
CA ASP A 258 -4.42 19.87 -4.16
C ASP A 258 -5.44 19.54 -5.25
N SER A 259 -6.22 18.50 -4.99
CA SER A 259 -7.16 17.92 -5.95
C SER A 259 -8.61 18.36 -5.71
N CYS A 260 -8.89 18.95 -4.54
CA CYS A 260 -10.22 19.38 -4.12
C CYS A 260 -10.25 20.87 -3.80
N SER A 261 -10.79 21.66 -4.73
CA SER A 261 -10.88 23.12 -4.61
C SER A 261 -11.48 23.57 -3.28
N GLY A 262 -10.71 24.37 -2.52
CA GLY A 262 -11.12 24.92 -1.23
C GLY A 262 -11.02 23.96 -0.03
N GLY A 263 -10.54 22.73 -0.24
CA GLY A 263 -10.34 21.72 0.81
C GLY A 263 -8.99 21.78 1.53
N GLY A 264 -7.99 22.43 0.92
CA GLY A 264 -6.60 22.42 1.37
C GLY A 264 -5.76 21.42 0.56
N VAL A 265 -4.46 21.35 0.85
CA VAL A 265 -3.55 20.42 0.17
C VAL A 265 -3.91 18.98 0.51
N ASP A 266 -3.84 18.09 -0.48
CA ASP A 266 -4.07 16.65 -0.32
C ASP A 266 -3.14 16.11 0.79
N PRO A 267 -3.62 15.17 1.62
CA PRO A 267 -2.88 14.62 2.75
C PRO A 267 -1.83 13.58 2.33
N ILE A 268 -0.97 13.92 1.37
CA ILE A 268 0.00 13.02 0.69
C ILE A 268 1.07 12.38 1.61
N LEU A 269 1.20 12.85 2.85
CA LEU A 269 2.11 12.28 3.86
C LEU A 269 1.36 11.39 4.87
N ASN A 270 0.07 11.19 4.69
CA ASN A 270 -0.77 10.40 5.59
C ASN A 270 -0.59 8.92 5.31
N PHE A 271 -0.54 8.10 6.36
CA PHE A 271 -0.44 6.64 6.21
C PHE A 271 -1.63 5.99 5.50
N MET A 272 -2.77 6.68 5.39
CA MET A 272 -3.97 6.19 4.70
C MET A 272 -4.09 6.62 3.24
N ASP A 273 -3.05 7.26 2.68
CA ASP A 273 -2.87 7.48 1.23
C ASP A 273 -2.02 6.34 0.61
N TYR A 274 -1.65 6.42 -0.67
CA TYR A 274 -0.89 5.42 -1.43
C TYR A 274 0.51 5.89 -1.88
N THR A 275 1.04 6.94 -1.26
CA THR A 275 2.41 7.41 -1.50
C THR A 275 3.45 6.34 -1.14
N ASP A 276 4.70 6.55 -1.56
CA ASP A 276 5.77 5.62 -1.21
C ASP A 276 6.03 5.65 0.31
N ASP A 277 6.45 4.52 0.91
CA ASP A 277 6.71 4.42 2.36
C ASP A 277 7.63 5.56 2.85
N SER A 278 8.62 5.97 2.05
CA SER A 278 9.56 7.04 2.43
C SER A 278 8.91 8.43 2.62
N CYS A 279 7.66 8.59 2.22
CA CYS A 279 6.93 9.86 2.23
C CYS A 279 5.71 9.86 3.14
N MET A 280 5.21 8.70 3.57
CA MET A 280 4.22 8.63 4.64
C MET A 280 4.87 8.87 6.01
N ASN A 281 4.21 9.59 6.91
CA ASN A 281 4.77 9.84 8.25
C ASN A 281 3.77 10.11 9.37
N SER A 282 2.46 10.23 9.10
CA SER A 282 1.53 10.63 10.15
C SER A 282 0.10 10.11 9.99
N PHE A 283 -0.55 9.96 11.14
CA PHE A 283 -1.99 10.02 11.28
C PHE A 283 -2.38 11.37 11.86
N THR A 284 -3.59 11.85 11.57
CA THR A 284 -4.14 13.05 12.19
C THR A 284 -4.69 12.76 13.60
N ALA A 285 -4.98 13.81 14.37
CA ALA A 285 -5.60 13.66 15.69
C ALA A 285 -7.02 13.10 15.58
N GLY A 286 -7.76 13.49 14.54
CA GLY A 286 -9.08 12.98 14.20
C GLY A 286 -9.06 11.51 13.79
N GLN A 287 -8.09 11.07 12.99
CA GLN A 287 -7.90 9.65 12.69
C GLN A 287 -7.63 8.86 13.97
N SER A 288 -6.75 9.34 14.86
CA SER A 288 -6.54 8.68 16.15
C SER A 288 -7.82 8.58 16.98
N ALA A 289 -8.66 9.61 17.02
CA ALA A 289 -9.91 9.60 17.76
C ALA A 289 -10.96 8.67 17.13
N ARG A 290 -11.06 8.63 15.80
CA ARG A 290 -11.95 7.74 15.06
C ARG A 290 -11.57 6.27 15.29
N ALA A 291 -10.30 5.93 15.16
CA ALA A 291 -9.78 4.59 15.43
C ALA A 291 -10.05 4.17 16.89
N ASP A 292 -9.88 5.08 17.84
CA ASP A 292 -10.18 4.84 19.25
C ASP A 292 -11.66 4.45 19.45
N SER A 293 -12.58 5.24 18.91
CA SER A 293 -14.03 5.01 19.00
C SER A 293 -14.47 3.73 18.29
N LEU A 294 -13.93 3.44 17.11
CA LEU A 294 -14.28 2.23 16.35
C LEU A 294 -13.79 0.97 17.05
N THR A 295 -12.56 0.96 17.54
CA THR A 295 -12.04 -0.21 18.26
C THR A 295 -12.79 -0.40 19.59
N ALA A 296 -13.05 0.65 20.36
CA ALA A 296 -13.85 0.52 21.59
C ALA A 296 -15.33 0.15 21.35
N THR A 297 -15.80 0.26 20.11
CA THR A 297 -17.17 -0.14 19.72
C THR A 297 -17.24 -1.60 19.30
N TYR A 298 -16.25 -2.07 18.53
CA TYR A 298 -16.32 -3.36 17.85
C TYR A 298 -15.30 -4.40 18.35
N ARG A 299 -14.39 -4.04 19.27
CA ARG A 299 -13.31 -4.91 19.78
C ARG A 299 -13.23 -4.90 21.30
#